data_AF-A0AB73BTS6-F1
#
_entry.id   AF-A0AB73BTS6-F1
#
_cell.length_a   1.000
_cell.length_b   1.000
_cell.length_c   1.000
_cell.angle_alpha   90.00
_cell.angle_beta   90.00
_cell.angle_gamma   90.00
#
_symmetry.space_group_name_H-M   'P 1'
#
loop_
_entity.id
_entity.type
_entity.pdbx_description
1 polymer ?
#
loop_
_entity_poly.entity_id
_entity_poly.type
_entity_poly.pdbx_seq_one_letter_code
_entity_poly.pdbx_strand_id
1 'polypeptide(L)'
;MEEQNSTEYSNPTGEKRIHIVPVTKDIKLEENLEIQFSSLQLNHFPISHRNFSSREKFLEIIPLGTTDVQVGEQLLHNVTLRAFIYKDFRLLEFKTREFRFAFSVELFNNVFFSRESFLQYEISTDLNNPRLENVFTLFHDLFSGANIVFQYNHTKSELSITNDVEGFKFSLLSFALTKYQNQMSSILTKKEKNFSSVKNSFYELEILYYYLSGKTFYDAWINAKFPKGEIQTGDSVQFVRTFSYPFQRLSYGIRQTITLQQELGNIGTEDSIQLNRKSASVSLEAIQK
;
A
#
# COMPACT_ATOMS: atom_id res chain seq x y z
N MET A 1 41.42 10.00 -60.50
CA MET A 1 40.23 9.15 -60.39
C MET A 1 40.41 8.35 -59.11
N GLU A 2 40.13 8.97 -57.96
CA GLU A 2 38.78 9.15 -57.37
C GLU A 2 38.13 7.80 -57.07
N GLU A 3 38.00 7.47 -55.79
CA GLU A 3 36.69 7.48 -55.12
C GLU A 3 36.90 7.47 -53.60
N GLN A 4 36.62 8.62 -52.99
CA GLN A 4 36.31 8.73 -51.57
C GLN A 4 34.90 8.19 -51.37
N ASN A 5 34.73 7.13 -50.59
CA ASN A 5 33.43 6.73 -50.09
C ASN A 5 33.23 7.36 -48.71
N SER A 6 32.65 8.55 -48.73
CA SER A 6 31.98 9.18 -47.59
C SER A 6 30.72 8.38 -47.27
N THR A 7 30.64 7.82 -46.07
CA THR A 7 29.33 7.50 -45.46
C THR A 7 29.19 8.41 -44.25
N GLU A 8 28.37 9.44 -44.45
CA GLU A 8 28.02 10.45 -43.47
C GLU A 8 27.47 9.79 -42.21
N TYR A 9 28.14 10.02 -41.08
CA TYR A 9 27.48 9.95 -39.78
C TYR A 9 26.51 11.12 -39.72
N SER A 10 25.24 10.85 -40.01
CA SER A 10 24.16 11.80 -39.70
C SER A 10 24.04 11.90 -38.17
N ASN A 11 24.75 12.86 -37.59
CA ASN A 11 24.43 13.34 -36.25
C ASN A 11 23.04 13.97 -36.30
N PRO A 12 22.04 13.51 -35.50
CA PRO A 12 20.90 14.34 -35.23
C PRO A 12 21.37 15.42 -34.26
N THR A 13 21.74 16.58 -34.79
CA THR A 13 21.92 17.84 -34.06
C THR A 13 20.55 18.37 -33.62
N GLY A 14 19.85 17.62 -32.77
CA GLY A 14 18.77 18.13 -31.95
C GLY A 14 19.34 18.65 -30.65
N GLU A 15 19.08 19.92 -30.29
CA GLU A 15 19.37 20.39 -28.93
C GLU A 15 18.66 19.46 -27.94
N LYS A 16 19.40 18.87 -27.01
CA LYS A 16 18.84 18.06 -25.92
C LYS A 16 17.89 18.92 -25.10
N ARG A 17 16.63 18.52 -24.98
CA ARG A 17 15.62 19.27 -24.23
C ARG A 17 15.27 18.57 -22.93
N ILE A 18 14.96 19.37 -21.92
CA ILE A 18 14.31 18.90 -20.70
C ILE A 18 12.81 19.12 -20.88
N HIS A 19 12.05 18.02 -20.91
CA HIS A 19 10.59 18.06 -20.99
C HIS A 19 9.99 17.94 -19.60
N ILE A 20 9.21 18.95 -19.21
CA ILE A 20 8.43 18.92 -17.97
C ILE A 20 7.05 18.36 -18.30
N VAL A 21 6.73 17.22 -17.69
CA VAL A 21 5.48 16.48 -17.89
C VAL A 21 4.63 16.60 -16.62
N PRO A 22 3.58 17.42 -16.63
CA PRO A 22 2.61 17.45 -15.53
C PRO A 22 1.89 16.11 -15.45
N VAL A 23 1.81 15.50 -14.27
CA VAL A 23 1.13 14.21 -14.10
C VAL A 23 -0.38 14.43 -14.16
N THR A 24 -0.99 13.99 -15.27
CA THR A 24 -2.44 13.98 -15.52
C THR A 24 -3.02 12.58 -15.35
N LYS A 25 -4.35 12.43 -15.50
CA LYS A 25 -5.04 11.13 -15.36
C LYS A 25 -4.63 10.10 -16.42
N ASP A 26 -4.14 10.59 -17.54
CA ASP A 26 -3.73 9.86 -18.74
C ASP A 26 -2.28 9.36 -18.64
N ILE A 27 -1.55 9.78 -17.60
CA ILE A 27 -0.20 9.33 -17.29
C ILE A 27 -0.26 8.34 -16.15
N LYS A 28 0.31 7.15 -16.38
CA LYS A 28 0.59 6.19 -15.30
C LYS A 28 1.99 6.46 -14.82
N LEU A 29 2.15 6.97 -13.60
CA LEU A 29 3.45 7.18 -12.98
C LEU A 29 3.39 6.58 -11.58
N GLU A 30 4.32 5.70 -11.29
CA GLU A 30 4.52 5.16 -9.94
C GLU A 30 6.00 5.23 -9.59
N GLU A 31 6.29 5.87 -8.47
CA GLU A 31 7.62 5.91 -7.85
C GLU A 31 7.80 4.72 -6.91
N ASN A 32 9.02 4.27 -6.65
CA ASN A 32 9.27 3.05 -5.88
C ASN A 32 8.64 3.04 -4.48
N LEU A 33 8.56 4.18 -3.81
CA LEU A 33 7.86 4.33 -2.54
C LEU A 33 6.33 4.21 -2.70
N GLU A 34 5.76 4.73 -3.78
CA GLU A 34 4.34 4.52 -4.12
C GLU A 34 4.06 3.04 -4.41
N ILE A 35 4.97 2.38 -5.14
CA ILE A 35 4.89 0.95 -5.47
C ILE A 35 4.93 0.08 -4.22
N GLN A 36 5.71 0.46 -3.20
CA GLN A 36 5.76 -0.26 -1.92
C GLN A 36 4.36 -0.39 -1.29
N PHE A 37 3.54 0.63 -1.44
CA PHE A 37 2.16 0.65 -0.95
C PHE A 37 1.18 0.00 -1.95
N SER A 38 1.23 0.38 -3.22
CA SER A 38 0.27 -0.08 -4.24
C SER A 38 0.37 -1.60 -4.48
N SER A 39 1.58 -2.17 -4.46
CA SER A 39 1.80 -3.62 -4.61
C SER A 39 1.19 -4.47 -3.49
N LEU A 40 0.98 -3.89 -2.32
CA LEU A 40 0.34 -4.53 -1.16
C LEU A 40 -1.17 -4.20 -1.06
N GLN A 41 -1.74 -3.56 -2.08
CA GLN A 41 -3.12 -3.05 -2.06
C GLN A 41 -3.36 -2.06 -0.90
N LEU A 42 -2.32 -1.36 -0.46
CA LEU A 42 -2.37 -0.35 0.59
C LEU A 42 -2.43 1.04 -0.05
N ASN A 43 -3.60 1.46 -0.53
CA ASN A 43 -3.71 2.83 -1.05
C ASN A 43 -4.18 3.79 0.03
N HIS A 44 -5.29 3.46 0.70
CA HIS A 44 -5.98 4.33 1.68
C HIS A 44 -6.62 3.47 2.77
N PHE A 45 -7.12 4.11 3.83
CA PHE A 45 -8.17 3.51 4.66
C PHE A 45 -9.52 3.50 3.92
N PRO A 46 -10.43 2.53 4.19
CA PRO A 46 -10.27 1.38 5.09
C PRO A 46 -9.31 0.31 4.57
N ILE A 47 -8.69 -0.40 5.50
CA ILE A 47 -7.83 -1.55 5.19
C ILE A 47 -8.69 -2.81 5.18
N SER A 48 -8.77 -3.44 4.01
CA SER A 48 -9.45 -4.72 3.82
C SER A 48 -8.74 -5.53 2.75
N HIS A 49 -8.83 -6.84 2.84
CA HIS A 49 -8.24 -7.74 1.86
C HIS A 49 -9.01 -9.06 1.83
N ARG A 50 -9.00 -9.71 0.66
CA ARG A 50 -9.37 -11.11 0.48
C ARG A 50 -8.54 -11.69 -0.66
N ASN A 51 -8.12 -12.93 -0.52
CA ASN A 51 -7.29 -13.61 -1.54
C ASN A 51 -8.09 -14.56 -2.45
N PHE A 52 -9.42 -14.46 -2.45
CA PHE A 52 -10.32 -15.26 -3.30
C PHE A 52 -11.35 -14.37 -4.00
N SER A 53 -11.83 -14.83 -5.16
CA SER A 53 -12.69 -14.08 -6.08
C SER A 53 -13.92 -13.49 -5.38
N SER A 54 -14.23 -12.22 -5.63
CA SER A 54 -15.45 -11.55 -5.14
C SER A 54 -16.75 -12.16 -5.66
N ARG A 55 -16.68 -13.01 -6.69
CA ARG A 55 -17.82 -13.77 -7.21
C ARG A 55 -18.18 -14.98 -6.34
N GLU A 56 -17.26 -15.44 -5.49
CA GLU A 56 -17.54 -16.49 -4.51
C GLU A 56 -18.57 -16.00 -3.49
N LYS A 57 -19.67 -16.74 -3.37
CA LYS A 57 -20.72 -16.49 -2.39
C LYS A 57 -20.76 -17.65 -1.40
N PHE A 58 -20.92 -17.33 -0.13
CA PHE A 58 -21.19 -18.35 0.87
C PHE A 58 -22.56 -18.97 0.61
N LEU A 59 -22.64 -20.28 0.80
CA LEU A 59 -23.86 -21.08 0.78
C LEU A 59 -24.59 -20.97 2.13
N GLU A 60 -23.84 -20.87 3.22
CA GLU A 60 -24.37 -20.86 4.58
C GLU A 60 -23.47 -20.06 5.53
N ILE A 61 -24.07 -19.45 6.56
CA ILE A 61 -23.37 -18.88 7.71
C ILE A 61 -23.83 -19.61 8.97
N ILE A 62 -22.90 -20.25 9.68
CA ILE A 62 -23.17 -20.97 10.92
C ILE A 62 -22.66 -20.12 12.10
N PRO A 63 -23.54 -19.61 12.98
CA PRO A 63 -23.12 -18.94 14.20
C PRO A 63 -22.53 -19.96 15.19
N LEU A 64 -21.33 -19.68 15.71
CA LEU A 64 -20.62 -20.59 16.62
C LEU A 64 -20.55 -20.06 18.07
N GLY A 65 -21.15 -18.88 18.32
CA GLY A 65 -21.19 -18.25 19.63
C GLY A 65 -20.10 -17.20 19.83
N THR A 66 -19.78 -16.92 21.09
CA THR A 66 -18.75 -15.97 21.50
C THR A 66 -17.76 -16.65 22.42
N THR A 67 -16.48 -16.34 22.28
CA THR A 67 -15.41 -16.90 23.10
C THR A 67 -14.28 -15.90 23.25
N ASP A 68 -13.39 -16.14 24.19
CA ASP A 68 -12.13 -15.42 24.26
C ASP A 68 -11.12 -16.10 23.32
N VAL A 69 -10.35 -15.28 22.59
CA VAL A 69 -9.34 -15.76 21.63
C VAL A 69 -8.00 -15.18 22.06
N GLN A 70 -7.05 -16.06 22.35
CA GLN A 70 -5.66 -15.69 22.58
C GLN A 70 -4.88 -15.79 21.27
N VAL A 71 -4.11 -14.76 20.94
CA VAL A 71 -3.18 -14.73 19.80
C VAL A 71 -1.81 -14.34 20.34
N GLY A 72 -0.90 -15.32 20.45
CA GLY A 72 0.36 -15.13 21.18
C GLY A 72 0.11 -14.64 22.60
N GLU A 73 0.65 -13.47 22.94
CA GLU A 73 0.50 -12.82 24.25
C GLU A 73 -0.77 -11.97 24.36
N GLN A 74 -1.49 -11.73 23.26
CA GLN A 74 -2.67 -10.87 23.25
C GLN A 74 -3.95 -11.67 23.52
N LEU A 75 -4.78 -11.19 24.44
CA LEU A 75 -6.10 -11.77 24.74
C LEU A 75 -7.21 -10.88 24.21
N LEU A 76 -8.03 -11.44 23.32
CA LEU A 76 -9.22 -10.81 22.76
C LEU A 76 -10.46 -11.33 23.48
N HIS A 77 -11.19 -10.45 24.15
CA HIS A 77 -12.40 -10.83 24.87
C HIS A 77 -13.66 -10.78 23.99
N ASN A 78 -14.59 -11.70 24.23
CA ASN A 78 -15.92 -11.70 23.61
C ASN A 78 -15.89 -11.67 22.07
N VAL A 79 -14.98 -12.42 21.45
CA VAL A 79 -14.89 -12.55 20.00
C VAL A 79 -16.07 -13.37 19.49
N THR A 80 -16.81 -12.83 18.52
CA THR A 80 -17.89 -13.58 17.85
C THR A 80 -17.30 -14.52 16.82
N LEU A 81 -17.66 -15.80 16.92
CA LEU A 81 -17.27 -16.86 16.00
C LEU A 81 -18.38 -17.18 15.00
N ARG A 82 -18.01 -17.29 13.71
CA ARG A 82 -18.92 -17.71 12.64
C ARG A 82 -18.17 -18.58 11.62
N ALA A 83 -18.80 -19.63 11.12
CA ALA A 83 -18.29 -20.34 9.96
C ALA A 83 -19.04 -19.89 8.70
N PHE A 84 -18.29 -19.50 7.67
CA PHE A 84 -18.82 -19.26 6.32
C PHE A 84 -18.54 -20.48 5.47
N ILE A 85 -19.61 -21.09 4.95
CA ILE A 85 -19.51 -22.28 4.11
C ILE A 85 -19.55 -21.84 2.65
N TYR A 86 -18.48 -22.08 1.90
CA TYR A 86 -18.43 -21.94 0.45
C TYR A 86 -18.55 -23.31 -0.20
N LYS A 87 -18.67 -23.33 -1.52
CA LYS A 87 -18.77 -24.59 -2.29
C LYS A 87 -17.56 -25.50 -2.05
N ASP A 88 -16.36 -24.93 -2.09
CA ASP A 88 -15.11 -25.70 -2.10
C ASP A 88 -14.27 -25.51 -0.82
N PHE A 89 -14.66 -24.60 0.07
CA PHE A 89 -13.92 -24.30 1.29
C PHE A 89 -14.82 -23.72 2.39
N ARG A 90 -14.27 -23.57 3.60
CA ARG A 90 -14.94 -22.96 4.75
C ARG A 90 -14.01 -21.93 5.37
N LEU A 91 -14.55 -20.83 5.86
CA LEU A 91 -13.80 -19.84 6.64
C LEU A 91 -14.34 -19.78 8.06
N LEU A 92 -13.45 -19.72 9.05
CA LEU A 92 -13.79 -19.35 10.41
C LEU A 92 -13.51 -17.87 10.59
N GLU A 93 -14.54 -17.09 10.92
CA GLU A 93 -14.44 -15.67 11.23
C GLU A 93 -14.31 -15.45 12.74
N PHE A 94 -13.32 -14.64 13.09
CA PHE A 94 -13.17 -13.92 14.34
C PHE A 94 -13.63 -12.48 14.13
N LYS A 95 -14.73 -12.12 14.77
CA LYS A 95 -15.29 -10.77 14.69
C LYS A 95 -15.22 -10.06 16.04
N THR A 96 -14.60 -8.89 16.02
CA THR A 96 -14.59 -7.93 17.13
C THR A 96 -15.28 -6.63 16.70
N ARG A 97 -15.25 -5.60 17.55
CA ARG A 97 -15.64 -4.23 17.15
C ARG A 97 -14.59 -3.53 16.28
N GLU A 98 -13.36 -4.04 16.29
CA GLU A 98 -12.19 -3.37 15.70
C GLU A 98 -11.82 -3.95 14.34
N PHE A 99 -12.12 -5.22 14.13
CA PHE A 99 -11.84 -5.91 12.88
C PHE A 99 -12.73 -7.13 12.70
N ARG A 100 -12.70 -7.65 11.48
CA ARG A 100 -13.12 -9.01 11.13
C ARG A 100 -11.92 -9.70 10.50
N PHE A 101 -11.63 -10.91 10.95
CA PHE A 101 -10.60 -11.74 10.38
C PHE A 101 -11.19 -13.11 10.12
N ALA A 102 -11.10 -13.63 8.90
CA ALA A 102 -11.55 -14.98 8.60
C ALA A 102 -10.52 -15.72 7.75
N PHE A 103 -10.32 -16.99 8.05
CA PHE A 103 -9.31 -17.83 7.40
C PHE A 103 -9.83 -19.24 7.22
N SER A 104 -9.28 -19.95 6.24
CA SER A 104 -9.75 -21.29 5.93
C SER A 104 -9.40 -22.28 7.02
N VAL A 105 -10.38 -23.09 7.38
CA VAL A 105 -10.25 -24.11 8.43
C VAL A 105 -10.97 -25.39 8.05
N GLU A 106 -10.57 -26.47 8.71
CA GLU A 106 -11.34 -27.70 8.88
C GLU A 106 -11.81 -27.83 10.33
N LEU A 107 -12.88 -28.61 10.52
CA LEU A 107 -13.42 -28.95 11.84
C LEU A 107 -13.49 -30.46 11.95
N PHE A 108 -12.79 -31.03 12.93
CA PHE A 108 -12.85 -32.46 13.25
C PHE A 108 -12.96 -32.64 14.76
N ASN A 109 -13.97 -33.36 15.23
CA ASN A 109 -14.25 -33.58 16.66
C ASN A 109 -14.23 -32.29 17.51
N ASN A 110 -14.90 -31.24 17.03
CA ASN A 110 -14.93 -29.90 17.64
C ASN A 110 -13.57 -29.16 17.72
N VAL A 111 -12.52 -29.67 17.08
CA VAL A 111 -11.21 -29.01 16.98
C VAL A 111 -11.05 -28.42 15.58
N PHE A 112 -10.67 -27.14 15.53
CA PHE A 112 -10.36 -26.45 14.28
C PHE A 112 -8.89 -26.64 13.88
N PHE A 113 -8.66 -26.87 12.59
CA PHE A 113 -7.34 -26.95 11.98
C PHE A 113 -7.24 -25.91 10.86
N SER A 114 -6.14 -25.16 10.77
CA SER A 114 -5.96 -24.20 9.69
C SER A 114 -5.70 -24.91 8.36
N ARG A 115 -6.27 -24.35 7.29
CA ARG A 115 -5.79 -24.58 5.92
C ARG A 115 -5.19 -23.28 5.44
N GLU A 116 -3.95 -23.28 5.00
CA GLU A 116 -3.28 -22.09 4.48
C GLU A 116 -3.65 -21.87 3.01
N SER A 117 -4.89 -21.40 2.75
CA SER A 117 -5.35 -21.20 1.37
C SER A 117 -6.17 -19.94 1.19
N PHE A 118 -7.18 -19.72 2.04
CA PHE A 118 -8.10 -18.60 1.89
C PHE A 118 -8.18 -17.76 3.15
N LEU A 119 -8.18 -16.44 2.97
CA LEU A 119 -8.34 -15.49 4.05
C LEU A 119 -9.07 -14.23 3.57
N GLN A 120 -9.72 -13.57 4.52
CA GLN A 120 -10.23 -12.22 4.36
C GLN A 120 -10.11 -11.46 5.68
N TYR A 121 -9.94 -10.15 5.60
CA TYR A 121 -10.04 -9.28 6.76
C TYR A 121 -10.52 -7.88 6.42
N GLU A 122 -11.03 -7.20 7.43
CA GLU A 122 -11.51 -5.83 7.39
C GLU A 122 -11.21 -5.15 8.73
N ILE A 123 -10.56 -3.98 8.69
CA ILE A 123 -10.30 -3.15 9.87
C ILE A 123 -11.30 -1.99 9.90
N SER A 124 -11.86 -1.72 11.09
CA SER A 124 -12.82 -0.64 11.30
C SER A 124 -12.24 0.74 10.96
N THR A 125 -13.04 1.60 10.33
CA THR A 125 -12.66 2.93 9.82
C THR A 125 -12.40 4.00 10.87
N ASP A 126 -12.79 3.78 12.14
CA ASP A 126 -12.86 4.83 13.16
C ASP A 126 -12.11 4.44 14.45
N LEU A 127 -10.99 3.73 14.29
CA LEU A 127 -10.11 3.39 15.42
C LEU A 127 -9.24 4.59 15.79
N ASN A 128 -9.13 4.85 17.09
CA ASN A 128 -8.08 5.75 17.59
C ASN A 128 -6.71 5.09 17.43
N ASN A 129 -5.64 5.89 17.45
CA ASN A 129 -4.30 5.37 17.17
C ASN A 129 -3.85 4.24 18.12
N PRO A 130 -4.05 4.30 19.45
CA PRO A 130 -3.68 3.19 20.34
C PRO A 130 -4.40 1.88 20.02
N ARG A 131 -5.70 1.93 19.67
CA ARG A 131 -6.45 0.74 19.27
C ARG A 131 -5.97 0.21 17.92
N LEU A 132 -5.69 1.11 16.98
CA LEU A 132 -5.18 0.74 15.67
C LEU A 132 -3.79 0.10 15.74
N GLU A 133 -2.92 0.61 16.63
CA GLU A 133 -1.62 0.03 16.94
C GLU A 133 -1.75 -1.41 17.46
N ASN A 134 -2.65 -1.64 18.43
CA ASN A 134 -2.94 -3.00 18.90
C ASN A 134 -3.43 -3.92 17.77
N VAL A 135 -4.32 -3.44 16.90
CA VAL A 135 -4.78 -4.21 15.74
C VAL A 135 -3.63 -4.52 14.78
N PHE A 136 -2.74 -3.57 14.48
CA PHE A 136 -1.62 -3.82 13.57
C PHE A 136 -0.63 -4.81 14.14
N THR A 137 -0.29 -4.70 15.42
CA THR A 137 0.57 -5.68 16.12
C THR A 137 -0.08 -7.06 16.13
N LEU A 138 -1.37 -7.15 16.48
CA LEU A 138 -2.11 -8.41 16.47
C LEU A 138 -2.06 -9.10 15.10
N PHE A 139 -2.33 -8.37 14.02
CA PHE A 139 -2.32 -8.93 12.66
C PHE A 139 -0.90 -9.31 12.20
N HIS A 140 0.11 -8.52 12.58
CA HIS A 140 1.51 -8.88 12.33
C HIS A 140 1.88 -10.19 13.02
N ASP A 141 1.58 -10.32 14.32
CA ASP A 141 1.85 -11.52 15.11
C ASP A 141 1.12 -12.73 14.52
N LEU A 142 -0.16 -12.55 14.20
CA LEU A 142 -1.02 -13.56 13.59
C LEU A 142 -0.44 -14.09 12.27
N PHE A 143 0.02 -13.21 11.36
CA PHE A 143 0.61 -13.64 10.10
C PHE A 143 2.06 -14.13 10.21
N SER A 144 2.70 -13.87 11.35
CA SER A 144 4.03 -14.38 11.69
C SER A 144 3.98 -15.76 12.36
N GLY A 145 2.80 -16.41 12.42
CA GLY A 145 2.65 -17.74 12.98
C GLY A 145 2.38 -17.77 14.49
N ALA A 146 1.98 -16.65 15.11
CA ALA A 146 1.55 -16.66 16.50
C ALA A 146 0.43 -17.67 16.72
N ASN A 147 0.50 -18.35 17.87
CA ASN A 147 -0.48 -19.37 18.23
C ASN A 147 -1.84 -18.74 18.52
N ILE A 148 -2.89 -19.28 17.91
CA ILE A 148 -4.28 -18.88 18.05
C ILE A 148 -4.99 -19.95 18.89
N VAL A 149 -5.43 -19.56 20.08
CA VAL A 149 -6.07 -20.44 21.05
C VAL A 149 -7.47 -19.94 21.38
N PHE A 150 -8.46 -20.80 21.27
CA PHE A 150 -9.86 -20.50 21.63
C PHE A 150 -10.64 -21.75 21.99
N GLN A 151 -11.79 -21.58 22.66
CA GLN A 151 -12.68 -22.69 23.00
C GLN A 151 -13.91 -22.72 22.09
N TYR A 152 -14.29 -23.92 21.66
CA TYR A 152 -15.54 -24.22 20.95
C TYR A 152 -16.12 -25.54 21.48
N ASN A 153 -17.41 -25.55 21.87
CA ASN A 153 -18.08 -26.73 22.44
C ASN A 153 -17.25 -27.44 23.53
N HIS A 154 -16.76 -26.68 24.52
CA HIS A 154 -15.90 -27.16 25.62
C HIS A 154 -14.56 -27.79 25.20
N THR A 155 -14.20 -27.67 23.92
CA THR A 155 -12.96 -28.20 23.36
C THR A 155 -12.03 -27.05 22.98
N LYS A 156 -10.77 -27.15 23.36
CA LYS A 156 -9.73 -26.17 23.00
C LYS A 156 -9.29 -26.42 21.56
N SER A 157 -9.31 -25.38 20.74
CA SER A 157 -8.64 -25.36 19.44
C SER A 157 -7.35 -24.54 19.55
N GLU A 158 -6.32 -25.02 18.87
CA GLU A 158 -4.98 -24.44 18.87
C GLU A 158 -4.41 -24.57 17.45
N LEU A 159 -4.14 -23.46 16.80
CA LEU A 159 -3.69 -23.42 15.41
C LEU A 159 -2.84 -22.17 15.16
N SER A 160 -2.13 -22.15 14.03
CA SER A 160 -1.42 -20.97 13.54
C SER A 160 -1.62 -20.82 12.04
N ILE A 161 -1.29 -19.63 11.55
CA ILE A 161 -1.29 -19.31 10.12
C ILE A 161 -0.04 -18.48 9.81
N THR A 162 0.53 -18.67 8.62
CA THR A 162 1.68 -17.88 8.16
C THR A 162 1.37 -17.18 6.85
N ASN A 163 1.78 -15.93 6.73
CA ASN A 163 1.72 -15.18 5.48
C ASN A 163 2.69 -13.99 5.51
N ASP A 164 3.90 -14.19 4.99
CA ASP A 164 4.97 -13.20 5.04
C ASP A 164 4.60 -11.86 4.36
N VAL A 165 3.82 -11.92 3.28
CA VAL A 165 3.39 -10.72 2.54
C VAL A 165 2.45 -9.88 3.40
N GLU A 166 1.48 -10.52 4.05
CA GLU A 166 0.56 -9.84 4.96
C GLU A 166 1.28 -9.42 6.26
N GLY A 167 2.19 -10.25 6.79
CA GLY A 167 3.04 -9.88 7.92
C GLY A 167 3.84 -8.60 7.66
N PHE A 168 4.49 -8.50 6.49
CA PHE A 168 5.20 -7.30 6.05
C PHE A 168 4.28 -6.10 5.86
N LYS A 169 3.08 -6.32 5.30
CA LYS A 169 2.06 -5.27 5.14
C LYS A 169 1.69 -4.63 6.47
N PHE A 170 1.49 -5.43 7.51
CA PHE A 170 1.19 -4.91 8.85
C PHE A 170 2.39 -4.26 9.53
N SER A 171 3.62 -4.72 9.28
CA SER A 171 4.83 -3.97 9.70
C SER A 171 4.89 -2.58 9.06
N LEU A 172 4.63 -2.49 7.74
CA LEU A 172 4.64 -1.22 7.01
C LEU A 172 3.57 -0.26 7.55
N LEU A 173 2.37 -0.77 7.84
CA LEU A 173 1.29 0.00 8.44
C LEU A 173 1.64 0.51 9.84
N SER A 174 2.28 -0.30 10.69
CA SER A 174 2.79 0.13 11.98
C SER A 174 3.80 1.27 11.85
N PHE A 175 4.76 1.16 10.92
CA PHE A 175 5.70 2.26 10.66
C PHE A 175 5.00 3.54 10.19
N ALA A 176 4.01 3.43 9.30
CA ALA A 176 3.25 4.58 8.83
C ALA A 176 2.47 5.27 9.98
N LEU A 177 1.85 4.48 10.87
CA LEU A 177 1.16 4.97 12.05
C LEU A 177 2.11 5.70 13.01
N THR A 178 3.30 5.13 13.29
CA THR A 178 4.31 5.77 14.14
C THR A 178 4.78 7.11 13.56
N LYS A 179 5.04 7.17 12.25
CA LYS A 179 5.41 8.42 11.55
C LYS A 179 4.32 9.48 11.68
N TYR A 180 3.06 9.06 11.48
CA TYR A 180 1.89 9.92 11.62
C TYR A 180 1.77 10.49 13.04
N GLN A 181 1.91 9.65 14.07
CA GLN A 181 1.83 10.08 15.47
C GLN A 181 2.98 11.01 15.87
N ASN A 182 4.21 10.73 15.44
CA ASN A 182 5.37 11.44 15.95
C ASN A 182 5.61 12.77 15.23
N GLN A 183 5.68 12.75 13.89
CA GLN A 183 6.12 13.93 13.13
C GLN A 183 4.98 14.80 12.64
N MET A 184 3.81 14.21 12.37
CA MET A 184 2.67 14.98 11.88
C MET A 184 1.86 15.61 13.01
N SER A 185 2.01 15.19 14.27
CA SER A 185 1.21 15.67 15.41
C SER A 185 1.14 17.19 15.57
N SER A 186 2.18 17.92 15.17
CA SER A 186 2.23 19.39 15.21
C SER A 186 1.21 20.05 14.28
N ILE A 187 0.94 19.42 13.12
CA ILE A 187 0.03 19.91 12.08
C ILE A 187 -1.38 19.31 12.17
N LEU A 188 -1.59 18.28 13.00
CA LEU A 188 -2.89 17.64 13.17
C LEU A 188 -3.79 18.41 14.15
N THR A 189 -5.09 18.46 13.85
CA THR A 189 -6.12 18.91 14.79
C THR A 189 -6.81 17.73 15.49
N LYS A 190 -7.69 18.02 16.45
CA LYS A 190 -8.50 16.99 17.14
C LYS A 190 -9.33 16.13 16.16
N LYS A 191 -9.73 16.68 15.01
CA LYS A 191 -10.49 15.96 13.98
C LYS A 191 -9.62 15.04 13.13
N GLU A 192 -8.35 15.39 12.93
CA GLU A 192 -7.40 14.62 12.10
C GLU A 192 -6.46 13.76 12.94
N LYS A 193 -6.62 13.73 14.27
CA LYS A 193 -5.68 13.03 15.17
C LYS A 193 -5.57 11.52 14.90
N ASN A 194 -6.57 10.92 14.27
CA ASN A 194 -6.61 9.47 14.04
C ASN A 194 -6.14 9.14 12.62
N PHE A 195 -5.13 8.29 12.49
CA PHE A 195 -4.58 7.83 11.22
C PHE A 195 -5.63 7.17 10.31
N SER A 196 -6.54 6.40 10.89
CA SER A 196 -7.66 5.72 10.22
C SER A 196 -8.67 6.67 9.54
N SER A 197 -8.70 7.94 9.95
CA SER A 197 -9.67 8.93 9.46
C SER A 197 -9.19 9.77 8.28
N VAL A 198 -7.92 9.60 7.87
CA VAL A 198 -7.29 10.43 6.85
C VAL A 198 -7.64 9.94 5.45
N LYS A 199 -8.02 10.87 4.57
CA LYS A 199 -8.41 10.56 3.18
C LYS A 199 -7.24 10.47 2.20
N ASN A 200 -6.07 10.99 2.57
CA ASN A 200 -4.87 10.89 1.74
C ASN A 200 -4.41 9.44 1.62
N SER A 201 -3.71 9.15 0.53
CA SER A 201 -3.06 7.85 0.38
C SER A 201 -1.91 7.70 1.38
N PHE A 202 -1.55 6.45 1.69
CA PHE A 202 -0.35 6.21 2.51
C PHE A 202 0.91 6.78 1.87
N TYR A 203 1.00 6.73 0.54
CA TYR A 203 2.08 7.36 -0.20
C TYR A 203 2.11 8.89 -0.02
N GLU A 204 0.98 9.57 -0.14
CA GLU A 204 0.90 11.02 0.10
C GLU A 204 1.32 11.39 1.53
N LEU A 205 0.90 10.61 2.53
CA LEU A 205 1.31 10.83 3.92
C LEU A 205 2.81 10.63 4.12
N GLU A 206 3.40 9.66 3.44
CA GLU A 206 4.84 9.42 3.46
C GLU A 206 5.62 10.57 2.78
N ILE A 207 5.11 11.13 1.68
CA ILE A 207 5.69 12.32 1.04
C ILE A 207 5.64 13.53 1.98
N LEU A 208 4.52 13.74 2.67
CA LEU A 208 4.42 14.81 3.67
C LEU A 208 5.39 14.58 4.83
N TYR A 209 5.50 13.35 5.32
CA TYR A 209 6.47 12.98 6.35
C TYR A 209 7.91 13.29 5.92
N TYR A 210 8.32 12.92 4.70
CA TYR A 210 9.66 13.25 4.17
C TYR A 210 9.91 14.75 4.14
N TYR A 211 8.93 15.53 3.68
CA TYR A 211 9.06 16.98 3.67
C TYR A 211 9.22 17.55 5.09
N LEU A 212 8.36 17.15 6.03
CA LEU A 212 8.40 17.61 7.43
C LEU A 212 9.67 17.17 8.15
N SER A 213 10.27 16.04 7.77
CA SER A 213 11.52 15.53 8.32
C SER A 213 12.77 16.20 7.70
N GLY A 214 12.60 17.19 6.81
CA GLY A 214 13.69 17.85 6.09
C GLY A 214 14.30 17.00 4.96
N LYS A 215 13.74 15.84 4.63
CA LYS A 215 14.16 14.99 3.52
C LYS A 215 13.49 15.46 2.22
N THR A 216 13.91 16.63 1.75
CA THR A 216 13.33 17.27 0.54
C THR A 216 13.96 16.80 -0.76
N PHE A 217 15.02 16.00 -0.72
CA PHE A 217 15.65 15.38 -1.88
C PHE A 217 16.01 13.92 -1.61
N TYR A 218 15.73 13.03 -2.56
CA TYR A 218 16.10 11.61 -2.47
C TYR A 218 16.18 10.93 -3.84
N ASP A 219 16.98 9.88 -3.94
CA ASP A 219 17.02 9.02 -5.11
C ASP A 219 15.88 8.00 -5.09
N ALA A 220 15.37 7.71 -6.29
CA ALA A 220 14.24 6.85 -6.51
C ALA A 220 14.40 6.05 -7.82
N TRP A 221 13.48 5.14 -8.08
CA TRP A 221 13.23 4.63 -9.42
C TRP A 221 11.74 4.67 -9.70
N ILE A 222 11.38 4.81 -10.99
CA ILE A 222 10.00 4.94 -11.41
C ILE A 222 9.61 3.93 -12.49
N ASN A 223 8.32 3.62 -12.52
CA ASN A 223 7.63 3.10 -13.69
C ASN A 223 6.75 4.22 -14.25
N ALA A 224 6.77 4.42 -15.56
CA ALA A 224 5.92 5.43 -16.19
C ALA A 224 5.38 4.96 -17.55
N LYS A 225 4.16 5.37 -17.88
CA LYS A 225 3.60 5.32 -19.24
C LYS A 225 2.90 6.64 -19.54
N PHE A 226 3.34 7.33 -20.58
CA PHE A 226 2.86 8.68 -20.94
C PHE A 226 2.95 8.92 -22.47
N PRO A 227 2.19 9.88 -23.01
CA PRO A 227 2.25 10.21 -24.44
C PRO A 227 3.65 10.65 -24.88
N LYS A 228 4.08 10.27 -26.08
CA LYS A 228 5.39 10.64 -26.62
C LYS A 228 5.48 12.14 -26.94
N GLY A 229 4.47 12.70 -27.59
CA GLY A 229 4.48 14.10 -28.01
C GLY A 229 5.72 14.44 -28.84
N GLU A 230 6.40 15.52 -28.47
CA GLU A 230 7.63 16.00 -29.13
C GLU A 230 8.92 15.39 -28.57
N ILE A 231 8.82 14.44 -27.63
CA ILE A 231 9.97 13.89 -26.91
C ILE A 231 10.77 12.96 -27.81
N GLN A 232 12.08 13.19 -27.91
CA GLN A 232 13.00 12.45 -28.75
C GLN A 232 14.06 11.70 -27.94
N THR A 233 14.70 10.72 -28.58
CA THR A 233 15.82 9.98 -28.00
C THR A 233 16.94 10.97 -27.65
N GLY A 234 17.53 10.84 -26.45
CA GLY A 234 18.52 11.78 -25.92
C GLY A 234 17.92 12.93 -25.09
N ASP A 235 16.59 13.11 -25.08
CA ASP A 235 15.96 14.09 -24.22
C ASP A 235 15.90 13.65 -22.75
N SER A 236 15.79 14.63 -21.86
CA SER A 236 15.55 14.41 -20.43
C SER A 236 14.08 14.68 -20.09
N VAL A 237 13.55 13.94 -19.11
CA VAL A 237 12.14 14.08 -18.67
C VAL A 237 12.09 14.35 -17.17
N GLN A 238 11.23 15.30 -16.81
CA GLN A 238 10.83 15.59 -15.44
C GLN A 238 9.32 15.41 -15.31
N PHE A 239 8.88 14.65 -14.30
CA PHE A 239 7.47 14.56 -13.94
C PHE A 239 7.17 15.50 -12.78
N VAL A 240 6.08 16.26 -12.86
CA VAL A 240 5.67 17.17 -11.78
C VAL A 240 4.25 16.86 -11.35
N ARG A 241 4.06 16.66 -10.05
CA ARG A 241 2.73 16.54 -9.42
C ARG A 241 2.65 17.28 -8.11
N THR A 242 1.44 17.58 -7.68
CA THR A 242 1.16 18.31 -6.45
C THR A 242 0.20 17.52 -5.59
N PHE A 243 0.54 17.37 -4.32
CA PHE A 243 -0.30 16.77 -3.29
C PHE A 243 -0.92 17.84 -2.42
N SER A 244 -2.22 17.73 -2.21
CA SER A 244 -2.98 18.59 -1.30
C SER A 244 -3.40 17.79 -0.08
N TYR A 245 -3.28 18.43 1.10
CA TYR A 245 -3.60 17.79 2.37
C TYR A 245 -4.78 18.51 3.04
N PRO A 246 -5.72 17.76 3.63
CA PRO A 246 -6.89 18.30 4.29
C PRO A 246 -6.59 18.79 5.71
N PHE A 247 -5.31 18.90 6.11
CA PHE A 247 -4.92 19.32 7.45
C PHE A 247 -5.11 20.82 7.65
N GLN A 248 -5.94 21.21 8.63
CA GLN A 248 -6.30 22.62 8.87
C GLN A 248 -5.09 23.53 9.15
N ARG A 249 -4.06 23.01 9.83
CA ARG A 249 -2.85 23.78 10.17
C ARG A 249 -1.82 23.81 9.03
N LEU A 250 -2.10 23.13 7.91
CA LEU A 250 -1.23 23.11 6.74
C LEU A 250 -1.78 24.02 5.64
N SER A 251 -1.15 25.17 5.46
CA SER A 251 -1.54 26.19 4.47
C SER A 251 -0.95 25.96 3.08
N TYR A 252 -0.17 24.89 2.89
CA TYR A 252 0.53 24.59 1.63
C TYR A 252 0.25 23.15 1.18
N GLY A 253 0.44 22.91 -0.12
CA GLY A 253 0.60 21.58 -0.69
C GLY A 253 2.08 21.25 -0.86
N ILE A 254 2.38 20.01 -1.26
CA ILE A 254 3.74 19.59 -1.62
C ILE A 254 3.80 19.31 -3.11
N ARG A 255 4.67 20.03 -3.83
CA ARG A 255 5.05 19.71 -5.19
C ARG A 255 6.17 18.67 -5.14
N GLN A 256 5.99 17.61 -5.91
CA GLN A 256 7.00 16.61 -6.17
C GLN A 256 7.47 16.74 -7.62
N THR A 257 8.77 16.90 -7.79
CA THR A 257 9.42 16.89 -9.10
C THR A 257 10.32 15.65 -9.17
N ILE A 258 10.07 14.80 -10.15
CA ILE A 258 10.81 13.55 -10.38
C ILE A 258 11.62 13.72 -11.66
N THR A 259 12.94 13.79 -11.56
CA THR A 259 13.86 13.97 -12.70
C THR A 259 14.52 12.66 -13.04
N LEU A 260 14.41 12.20 -14.29
CA LEU A 260 15.17 11.03 -14.75
C LEU A 260 16.67 11.32 -14.67
N GLN A 261 17.44 10.40 -14.09
CA GLN A 261 18.90 10.55 -13.97
C GLN A 261 19.62 10.31 -15.30
N GLN A 262 18.95 9.64 -16.24
CA GLN A 262 19.49 9.33 -17.56
C GLN A 262 18.54 9.87 -18.62
N GLU A 263 19.14 10.36 -19.71
CA GLU A 263 18.43 10.69 -20.93
C GLU A 263 17.65 9.47 -21.44
N LEU A 264 16.58 9.73 -22.17
CA LEU A 264 15.79 8.69 -22.80
C LEU A 264 16.64 7.97 -23.85
N GLY A 265 16.87 6.68 -23.63
CA GLY A 265 17.40 5.78 -24.65
C GLY A 265 16.37 5.51 -25.75
N ASN A 266 16.50 4.38 -26.47
CA ASN A 266 15.54 4.02 -27.51
C ASN A 266 14.09 4.00 -27.00
N ILE A 267 13.34 5.02 -27.42
CA ILE A 267 11.94 5.22 -27.09
C ILE A 267 11.15 4.41 -28.14
N GLY A 268 10.52 3.31 -27.74
CA GLY A 268 9.88 2.34 -28.65
C GLY A 268 8.77 2.89 -29.57
N THR A 269 7.52 2.46 -29.36
CA THR A 269 6.37 2.74 -30.26
C THR A 269 6.10 4.23 -30.51
N GLU A 270 5.45 4.54 -31.64
CA GLU A 270 5.22 5.93 -32.12
C GLU A 270 4.41 6.81 -31.15
N ASP A 271 3.44 6.27 -30.41
CA ASP A 271 2.46 7.10 -29.67
C ASP A 271 2.76 7.31 -28.17
N SER A 272 3.50 6.39 -27.53
CA SER A 272 3.69 6.43 -26.08
C SER A 272 5.06 5.96 -25.63
N ILE A 273 5.54 6.55 -24.54
CA ILE A 273 6.79 6.19 -23.87
C ILE A 273 6.45 5.31 -22.68
N GLN A 274 7.16 4.19 -22.55
CA GLN A 274 7.09 3.33 -21.38
C GLN A 274 8.46 3.22 -20.73
N LEU A 275 8.51 3.54 -19.44
CA LEU A 275 9.68 3.47 -18.58
C LEU A 275 9.43 2.39 -17.53
N ASN A 276 10.38 1.48 -17.40
CA ASN A 276 10.35 0.43 -16.38
C ASN A 276 11.60 0.55 -15.53
N ARG A 277 11.43 0.73 -14.22
CA ARG A 277 12.48 0.85 -13.20
C ARG A 277 13.61 1.81 -13.59
N LYS A 278 13.25 2.99 -14.09
CA LYS A 278 14.23 4.02 -14.47
C LYS A 278 14.64 4.82 -13.24
N SER A 279 15.95 4.98 -13.04
CA SER A 279 16.50 5.78 -11.94
C SER A 279 16.09 7.25 -12.09
N ALA A 280 15.71 7.85 -10.97
CA ALA A 280 15.27 9.22 -10.89
C ALA A 280 15.74 9.87 -9.59
N SER A 281 15.85 11.19 -9.58
CA SER A 281 15.94 11.98 -8.37
C SER A 281 14.61 12.67 -8.11
N VAL A 282 14.24 12.78 -6.84
CA VAL A 282 13.00 13.42 -6.40
C VAL A 282 13.35 14.67 -5.59
N SER A 283 12.72 15.79 -5.92
CA SER A 283 12.69 16.97 -5.06
C SER A 283 11.27 17.29 -4.58
N LEU A 284 11.18 17.76 -3.33
CA LEU A 284 9.93 18.13 -2.67
C LEU A 284 9.97 19.60 -2.25
N GLU A 285 8.94 20.35 -2.65
CA GLU A 285 8.84 21.78 -2.38
C GLU A 285 7.45 22.12 -1.85
N ALA A 286 7.37 22.98 -0.82
CA ALA A 286 6.09 23.54 -0.41
C ALA A 286 5.59 24.53 -1.45
N ILE A 287 4.31 24.44 -1.78
CA ILE A 287 3.64 25.40 -2.65
C ILE A 287 2.42 25.98 -1.94
N GLN A 288 2.28 27.31 -2.00
CA GLN A 288 1.11 27.96 -1.42
C GLN A 288 -0.16 27.52 -2.15
N LYS A 289 -1.24 27.36 -1.37
CA LYS A 289 -2.57 27.02 -1.87
C LYS A 289 -3.16 28.15 -2.72
#